data_AF-A0A874BG99-F1
#
_entry.id   AF-A0A874BG99-F1
#
_cell.length_a   1.000
_cell.length_b   1.000
_cell.length_c   1.000
_cell.angle_alpha   90.00
_cell.angle_beta   90.00
_cell.angle_gamma   90.00
#
_symmetry.space_group_name_H-M   'P 1'
#
loop_
_entity.id
_entity.type
_entity.pdbx_description
1 polymer ?
#
loop_
_entity_poly.entity_id
_entity_poly.type
_entity_poly.pdbx_seq_one_letter_code
_entity_poly.pdbx_strand_id
1 'polypeptide(L)'
;MRHRALTLEALIAKAITAASSAHSMLELGDADGAVNRAYYAMFDAARAALMASGLAHMESDVGRTHSGLIGAFGQVLVNDGRVPRELGRLLNRAHEVRQIADYTGVSVEPADASLLALQRLLSKRFGEIPAGVAEQISKASAEQIEGWLDQVLEASSLESLFGNIH
;
A
#
# COMPACT_ATOMS: atom_id res chain seq x y z
N MET A 1 13.77 -1.85 -25.26
CA MET A 1 13.04 -2.81 -24.40
C MET A 1 11.57 -2.41 -24.41
N ARG A 2 10.66 -3.27 -24.92
CA ARG A 2 9.22 -2.98 -24.90
C ARG A 2 8.71 -3.16 -23.46
N HIS A 3 8.17 -2.11 -22.85
CA HIS A 3 7.36 -2.25 -21.65
C HIS A 3 6.23 -3.24 -21.98
N ARG A 4 6.26 -4.43 -21.39
CA ARG A 4 5.19 -5.41 -21.55
C ARG A 4 3.95 -4.82 -20.89
N ALA A 5 2.98 -4.37 -21.69
CA ALA A 5 1.70 -3.92 -21.18
C ALA A 5 1.12 -5.01 -20.27
N LEU A 6 0.63 -4.63 -19.09
CA LEU A 6 -0.06 -5.56 -18.18
C LEU A 6 -1.36 -5.96 -18.86
N THR A 7 -1.46 -7.21 -19.32
CA THR A 7 -2.68 -7.73 -19.94
C THR A 7 -3.61 -8.31 -18.87
N LEU A 8 -4.89 -8.44 -19.22
CA LEU A 8 -5.89 -9.07 -18.36
C LEU A 8 -5.47 -10.49 -17.97
N GLU A 9 -4.97 -11.26 -18.93
CA GLU A 9 -4.48 -12.62 -18.71
C GLU A 9 -3.29 -12.64 -17.73
N ALA A 10 -2.38 -11.67 -17.85
CA ALA A 10 -1.23 -11.58 -16.96
C ALA A 10 -1.63 -11.25 -15.51
N LEU A 11 -2.64 -10.40 -15.31
CA LEU A 11 -3.17 -10.07 -13.99
C LEU A 11 -3.90 -11.26 -13.37
N ILE A 12 -4.74 -11.95 -14.15
CA ILE A 12 -5.42 -13.16 -13.68
C ILE A 12 -4.40 -14.26 -13.32
N ALA A 13 -3.39 -14.47 -14.16
CA ALA A 13 -2.33 -15.43 -13.87
C ALA A 13 -1.57 -15.10 -12.57
N LYS A 14 -1.25 -13.82 -12.35
CA LYS A 14 -0.64 -13.37 -11.08
C LYS A 14 -1.56 -13.58 -9.88
N ALA A 15 -2.85 -13.27 -10.04
CA ALA A 15 -3.84 -13.47 -8.99
C ALA A 15 -3.96 -14.94 -8.59
N ILE A 16 -4.03 -15.85 -9.57
CA ILE A 16 -4.06 -17.30 -9.33
C ILE A 16 -2.80 -17.76 -8.61
N THR A 17 -1.61 -17.39 -9.11
CA THR A 17 -0.34 -17.75 -8.47
C THR A 17 -0.26 -17.22 -7.04
N ALA A 18 -0.68 -15.99 -6.79
CA ALA A 18 -0.68 -15.40 -5.46
C ALA A 18 -1.67 -16.10 -4.51
N ALA A 19 -2.84 -16.50 -4.98
CA ALA A 19 -3.80 -17.28 -4.20
C ALA A 19 -3.23 -18.67 -3.84
N SER A 20 -2.58 -19.35 -4.79
CA SER A 20 -1.89 -20.62 -4.53
C SER A 20 -0.76 -20.44 -3.50
N SER A 21 0.04 -19.38 -3.62
CA SER A 21 1.08 -19.06 -2.61
C SER A 21 0.47 -18.83 -1.23
N ALA A 22 -0.62 -18.07 -1.15
CA ALA A 22 -1.31 -17.79 0.11
C ALA A 22 -1.78 -19.08 0.77
N HIS A 23 -2.33 -20.01 -0.02
CA HIS A 23 -2.75 -21.32 0.49
C HIS A 23 -1.57 -22.11 1.05
N SER A 24 -0.47 -22.25 0.30
CA SER A 24 0.72 -22.96 0.78
C SER A 24 1.33 -22.32 2.03
N MET A 25 1.33 -20.99 2.13
CA MET A 25 1.81 -20.28 3.32
C MET A 25 0.94 -20.57 4.54
N LEU A 26 -0.39 -20.63 4.40
CA LEU A 26 -1.28 -21.06 5.49
C LEU A 26 -1.00 -22.49 5.92
N GLU A 27 -0.79 -23.42 4.98
CA GLU A 27 -0.46 -24.81 5.30
C GLU A 27 0.87 -24.94 6.07
N LEU A 28 1.82 -24.04 5.81
CA LEU A 28 3.11 -23.96 6.49
C LEU A 28 3.05 -23.18 7.81
N GLY A 29 1.89 -22.62 8.18
CA GLY A 29 1.72 -21.80 9.39
C GLY A 29 2.20 -20.35 9.26
N ASP A 30 2.59 -19.91 8.07
CA ASP A 30 2.95 -18.52 7.77
C ASP A 30 1.69 -17.71 7.45
N ALA A 31 0.96 -17.34 8.50
CA ALA A 31 -0.26 -16.55 8.38
C ALA A 31 -0.01 -15.15 7.80
N ASP A 32 1.13 -14.54 8.12
CA ASP A 32 1.47 -13.18 7.69
C ASP A 32 1.79 -13.12 6.20
N GLY A 33 2.64 -14.03 5.72
CA GLY A 33 2.90 -14.21 4.29
C GLY A 33 1.63 -14.56 3.52
N ALA A 34 0.78 -15.43 4.09
CA ALA A 34 -0.48 -15.79 3.48
C ALA A 34 -1.44 -14.61 3.27
N VAL A 35 -1.62 -13.77 4.29
CA VAL A 35 -2.45 -12.55 4.19
C VAL A 35 -1.91 -11.60 3.13
N ASN A 36 -0.59 -11.40 3.09
CA ASN A 36 0.04 -10.54 2.09
C ASN A 36 -0.24 -11.06 0.66
N ARG A 37 -0.03 -12.36 0.44
CA ARG A 37 -0.30 -12.99 -0.86
C ARG A 37 -1.77 -13.01 -1.23
N ALA A 38 -2.67 -13.21 -0.27
CA ALA A 38 -4.11 -13.14 -0.47
C ALA A 38 -4.54 -11.72 -0.89
N TYR A 39 -3.99 -10.67 -0.25
CA TYR A 39 -4.25 -9.30 -0.64
C TYR A 39 -3.84 -9.02 -2.09
N TYR A 40 -2.62 -9.40 -2.49
CA TYR A 40 -2.17 -9.18 -3.86
C TYR A 40 -2.94 -10.02 -4.89
N ALA A 41 -3.41 -11.22 -4.52
CA ALA A 41 -4.31 -12.00 -5.35
C ALA A 41 -5.61 -11.24 -5.65
N MET A 42 -6.23 -10.69 -4.61
CA MET A 42 -7.45 -9.90 -4.73
C MET A 42 -7.21 -8.57 -5.46
N PHE A 43 -6.05 -7.95 -5.26
CA PHE A 43 -5.66 -6.70 -5.93
C PHE A 43 -5.51 -6.90 -7.44
N ASP A 44 -4.78 -7.92 -7.89
CA ASP A 44 -4.61 -8.19 -9.32
C ASP A 44 -5.92 -8.67 -9.96
N ALA A 45 -6.74 -9.45 -9.25
CA ALA A 45 -8.08 -9.83 -9.71
C ALA A 45 -9.01 -8.61 -9.85
N ALA A 46 -9.00 -7.69 -8.88
CA ALA A 46 -9.76 -6.44 -8.95
C ALA A 46 -9.30 -5.56 -10.11
N ARG A 47 -8.00 -5.49 -10.40
CA ARG A 47 -7.46 -4.80 -11.59
C ARG A 47 -7.97 -5.43 -12.88
N ALA A 48 -7.89 -6.75 -12.99
CA ALA A 48 -8.38 -7.46 -14.16
C ALA A 48 -9.89 -7.21 -14.37
N ALA A 49 -10.68 -7.27 -13.29
CA ALA A 49 -12.12 -7.02 -13.34
C ALA A 49 -12.45 -5.58 -13.76
N LEU A 50 -11.72 -4.59 -13.24
CA LEU A 50 -11.86 -3.19 -13.63
C LEU A 50 -11.49 -2.99 -15.11
N MET A 51 -10.41 -3.62 -15.59
CA MET A 51 -10.03 -3.59 -17.00
C MET A 51 -11.10 -4.23 -17.91
N ALA A 52 -11.62 -5.40 -17.53
CA ALA A 52 -12.69 -6.08 -18.28
C ALA A 52 -14.01 -5.31 -18.26
N SER A 53 -14.25 -4.47 -17.26
CA SER A 53 -15.48 -3.69 -17.16
C SER A 53 -15.63 -2.64 -18.28
N GLY A 54 -14.54 -2.30 -18.97
CA GLY A 54 -14.49 -1.27 -20.02
C GLY A 54 -14.69 0.17 -19.52
N LEU A 55 -15.00 0.35 -18.22
CA LEU A 55 -15.32 1.63 -17.59
C LEU A 55 -14.12 2.27 -16.89
N ALA A 56 -13.05 1.51 -16.66
CA ALA A 56 -11.79 2.04 -16.19
C ALA A 56 -10.90 2.36 -17.40
N HIS A 57 -10.90 3.62 -17.85
CA HIS A 57 -9.80 4.12 -18.68
C HIS A 57 -8.53 4.13 -17.81
N MET A 58 -7.81 3.00 -17.82
CA MET A 58 -6.54 2.76 -17.11
C MET A 58 -5.37 3.62 -17.64
N GLU A 59 -5.66 4.65 -18.45
CA GLU A 59 -4.71 5.71 -18.82
C GLU A 59 -4.61 6.80 -17.73
N SER A 60 -5.58 6.84 -16.80
CA SER A 60 -5.60 7.79 -15.67
C SER A 60 -5.27 7.07 -14.36
N ASP A 61 -4.69 7.79 -13.38
CA ASP A 61 -4.09 7.32 -12.11
C ASP A 61 -4.91 6.34 -11.22
N VAL A 62 -6.11 5.96 -11.62
CA VAL A 62 -6.99 4.99 -10.98
C VAL A 62 -6.36 3.58 -11.06
N GLY A 63 -5.81 3.13 -9.94
CA GLY A 63 -5.14 1.82 -9.83
C GLY A 63 -3.63 1.89 -9.62
N ARG A 64 -3.03 3.09 -9.59
CA ARG A 64 -1.64 3.29 -9.15
C ARG A 64 -1.46 3.19 -7.64
N THR A 65 -2.52 3.50 -6.89
CA THR A 65 -2.53 3.42 -5.42
C THR A 65 -3.50 2.34 -4.95
N HIS A 66 -3.18 1.73 -3.81
CA HIS A 66 -4.01 0.70 -3.19
C HIS A 66 -5.43 1.20 -2.90
N SER A 67 -5.56 2.38 -2.31
CA SER A 67 -6.85 2.98 -1.97
C SER A 67 -7.64 3.44 -3.21
N GLY A 68 -6.95 3.98 -4.23
CA GLY A 68 -7.61 4.38 -5.48
C GLY A 68 -8.23 3.19 -6.21
N LEU A 69 -7.54 2.05 -6.19
CA LEU A 69 -8.05 0.81 -6.76
C LEU A 69 -9.26 0.27 -6.01
N ILE A 70 -9.18 0.21 -4.68
CA ILE A 70 -10.27 -0.28 -3.83
C ILE A 70 -11.51 0.61 -3.99
N GLY A 71 -11.31 1.94 -4.06
CA GLY A 71 -12.37 2.89 -4.34
C GLY A 71 -13.03 2.66 -5.69
N ALA A 72 -12.23 2.49 -6.75
CA ALA A 72 -12.74 2.20 -8.09
C ALA A 72 -13.48 0.86 -8.17
N PHE A 73 -12.96 -0.19 -7.52
CA PHE A 73 -13.65 -1.48 -7.42
C PHE A 73 -15.02 -1.34 -6.74
N GLY A 74 -15.08 -0.58 -5.64
CA GLY A 74 -16.33 -0.27 -4.95
C GLY A 74 -17.33 0.49 -5.84
N GLN A 75 -16.86 1.52 -6.54
CA GLN A 75 -17.70 2.36 -7.38
C GLN A 75 -18.20 1.62 -8.63
N VAL A 76 -17.31 0.96 -9.37
CA VAL A 76 -17.62 0.43 -10.71
C VAL A 76 -18.18 -0.99 -10.67
N LEU A 77 -17.81 -1.79 -9.67
CA LEU A 77 -18.18 -3.21 -9.65
C LEU A 77 -19.17 -3.52 -8.53
N VAL A 78 -18.98 -2.96 -7.33
CA VAL A 78 -19.86 -3.26 -6.18
C VAL A 78 -21.15 -2.43 -6.23
N ASN A 79 -21.05 -1.11 -6.39
CA ASN A 79 -22.22 -0.23 -6.36
C ASN A 79 -23.15 -0.46 -7.56
N ASP A 80 -22.57 -0.78 -8.72
CA ASP A 80 -23.30 -1.16 -9.93
C ASP A 80 -23.86 -2.60 -9.88
N GLY A 81 -23.67 -3.32 -8.77
CA GLY A 81 -24.22 -4.67 -8.56
C GLY A 81 -23.58 -5.76 -9.42
N ARG A 82 -22.47 -5.46 -10.12
CA ARG A 82 -21.73 -6.43 -10.96
C ARG A 82 -21.05 -7.50 -10.11
N VAL A 83 -20.69 -7.16 -8.88
CA VAL A 83 -20.19 -8.10 -7.88
C VAL A 83 -20.85 -7.88 -6.52
N PRO A 84 -20.92 -8.90 -5.65
CA PRO A 84 -21.49 -8.77 -4.31
C PRO A 84 -20.73 -7.75 -3.43
N ARG A 85 -21.47 -7.03 -2.57
CA ARG A 85 -20.91 -6.12 -1.55
C ARG A 85 -19.89 -6.78 -0.62
N GLU A 86 -20.03 -8.08 -0.41
CA GLU A 86 -19.09 -8.86 0.38
C GLU A 86 -17.68 -8.85 -0.21
N LEU A 87 -17.52 -8.90 -1.54
CA LEU A 87 -16.18 -8.87 -2.15
C LEU A 87 -15.47 -7.53 -1.92
N GLY A 88 -16.21 -6.42 -1.93
CA GLY A 88 -15.65 -5.12 -1.56
C GLY A 88 -15.22 -5.05 -0.08
N ARG A 89 -16.00 -5.67 0.82
CA ARG A 89 -15.64 -5.76 2.25
C ARG A 89 -14.41 -6.64 2.47
N LEU A 90 -14.34 -7.79 1.81
CA LEU A 90 -13.20 -8.70 1.89
C LEU A 90 -11.92 -8.05 1.35
N LEU A 91 -11.99 -7.30 0.25
CA LEU A 91 -10.83 -6.60 -0.32
C LEU A 91 -10.29 -5.53 0.64
N ASN A 92 -11.17 -4.73 1.24
CA ASN A 92 -10.79 -3.76 2.28
C ASN A 92 -10.17 -4.47 3.49
N ARG A 93 -10.81 -5.54 3.96
CA ARG A 93 -10.30 -6.28 5.12
C ARG A 93 -8.92 -6.89 4.84
N ALA A 94 -8.71 -7.47 3.67
CA ALA A 94 -7.41 -8.00 3.28
C ALA A 94 -6.34 -6.89 3.21
N HIS A 95 -6.71 -5.68 2.77
CA HIS A 95 -5.80 -4.52 2.77
C HIS A 95 -5.38 -4.14 4.20
N GLU A 96 -6.34 -4.02 5.11
CA GLU A 96 -6.10 -3.70 6.53
C GLU A 96 -5.27 -4.78 7.22
N VAL A 97 -5.64 -6.06 7.07
CA VAL A 97 -4.92 -7.16 7.73
C VAL A 97 -3.52 -7.31 7.15
N ARG A 98 -3.30 -7.08 5.85
CA ARG A 98 -1.96 -7.04 5.25
C ARG A 98 -1.12 -5.90 5.82
N GLN A 99 -1.73 -4.74 6.06
CA GLN A 99 -1.07 -3.65 6.79
C GLN A 99 -0.81 -3.97 8.26
N ILE A 100 -1.34 -5.06 8.82
CA ILE A 100 -1.03 -5.50 10.18
C ILE A 100 0.04 -6.60 10.14
N ALA A 101 -0.11 -7.58 9.24
CA ALA A 101 0.82 -8.70 9.04
C ALA A 101 2.22 -8.24 8.56
N ASP A 102 2.29 -7.25 7.67
CA ASP A 102 3.57 -6.66 7.24
C ASP A 102 4.30 -5.93 8.39
N TYR A 103 3.61 -5.70 9.51
CA TYR A 103 4.15 -5.06 10.71
C TYR A 103 4.48 -6.08 11.83
N THR A 104 4.24 -7.38 11.64
CA THR A 104 4.49 -8.41 12.66
C THR A 104 5.56 -9.47 12.32
N GLY A 105 6.17 -9.50 11.11
CA GLY A 105 6.96 -10.69 10.70
C GLY A 105 8.26 -10.63 9.85
N VAL A 106 8.69 -9.49 9.25
CA VAL A 106 10.03 -9.22 8.61
C VAL A 106 10.38 -10.04 7.32
N SER A 107 10.96 -9.51 6.23
CA SER A 107 12.11 -8.59 6.15
C SER A 107 11.97 -7.40 5.19
N VAL A 108 11.62 -6.27 5.80
CA VAL A 108 12.15 -4.92 5.53
C VAL A 108 12.85 -4.53 6.83
N GLU A 109 14.03 -3.92 6.79
CA GLU A 109 14.66 -3.47 8.04
C GLU A 109 13.77 -2.41 8.71
N PRO A 110 13.46 -2.51 10.01
CA PRO A 110 12.48 -1.65 10.69
C PRO A 110 12.70 -0.14 10.52
N ALA A 111 13.95 0.29 10.36
CA ALA A 111 14.30 1.69 10.09
C ALA A 111 13.71 2.21 8.76
N ASP A 112 13.60 1.37 7.73
CA ASP A 112 13.13 1.77 6.41
C ASP A 112 11.60 1.96 6.36
N ALA A 113 10.87 1.19 7.16
CA ALA A 113 9.41 1.29 7.27
C ALA A 113 9.00 2.57 8.03
N SER A 114 9.67 2.86 9.14
CA SER A 114 9.45 4.07 9.94
C SER A 114 9.88 5.33 9.17
N LEU A 115 10.99 5.26 8.43
CA LEU A 115 11.46 6.32 7.54
C LEU A 115 10.39 6.69 6.51
N LEU A 116 9.80 5.67 5.86
CA LEU A 116 8.79 5.86 4.83
C LEU A 116 7.47 6.42 5.39
N ALA A 117 7.07 5.97 6.58
CA ALA A 117 5.91 6.51 7.28
C ALA A 117 6.11 7.99 7.64
N LEU A 118 7.30 8.34 8.13
CA LEU A 118 7.63 9.70 8.54
C LEU A 118 7.64 10.64 7.34
N GLN A 119 8.32 10.28 6.25
CA GLN A 119 8.33 11.07 5.02
C GLN A 119 6.93 11.32 4.48
N ARG A 120 6.04 10.30 4.51
CA ARG A 120 4.66 10.47 4.07
C ARG A 120 3.86 11.42 4.95
N LEU A 121 4.01 11.35 6.26
CA LEU A 121 3.28 12.21 7.19
C LEU A 121 3.76 13.65 7.12
N LEU A 122 5.07 13.88 6.99
CA LEU A 122 5.65 15.19 6.80
C LEU A 122 5.17 15.85 5.52
N SER A 123 5.25 15.12 4.39
CA SER A 123 4.76 15.65 3.11
C SER A 123 3.28 15.98 3.13
N LYS A 124 2.47 15.17 3.84
CA LYS A 124 1.03 15.37 3.97
C LYS A 124 0.68 16.58 4.84
N ARG A 125 1.46 16.86 5.89
CA ARG A 125 1.17 17.93 6.86
C ARG A 125 1.78 19.27 6.48
N PHE A 126 3.01 19.26 5.99
CA PHE A 126 3.83 20.46 5.83
C PHE A 126 4.19 20.76 4.37
N GLY A 127 3.81 19.89 3.43
CA GLY A 127 4.10 20.08 2.00
C GLY A 127 5.47 19.54 1.60
N GLU A 128 6.11 20.11 0.60
CA GLU A 128 7.42 19.62 0.13
C GLU A 128 8.46 19.63 1.26
N ILE A 129 9.13 18.49 1.47
CA ILE A 129 10.15 18.35 2.51
C ILE A 129 11.44 19.04 2.02
N PRO A 130 11.95 20.06 2.74
CA PRO A 130 13.20 20.71 2.37
C PRO A 130 14.38 19.74 2.35
N ALA A 131 15.34 19.98 1.47
CA ALA A 131 16.51 19.10 1.29
C ALA A 131 17.29 18.86 2.60
N GLY A 132 17.43 19.88 3.45
CA GLY A 132 18.09 19.75 4.75
C GLY A 132 17.38 18.78 5.70
N VAL A 133 16.04 18.77 5.70
CA VAL A 133 15.23 17.83 6.50
C VAL A 133 15.34 16.41 5.94
N ALA A 134 15.31 16.25 4.61
CA ALA A 134 15.50 14.95 3.99
C ALA A 134 16.89 14.34 4.26
N GLU A 135 17.94 15.18 4.29
CA GLU A 135 19.31 14.77 4.63
C GLU A 135 19.44 14.42 6.12
N GLN A 136 18.76 15.14 7.00
CA GLN A 136 18.74 14.84 8.43
C GLN A 136 18.01 13.51 8.70
N ILE A 137 16.89 13.28 8.02
CA ILE A 137 16.13 12.03 8.09
C ILE A 137 16.94 10.83 7.58
N SER A 138 17.72 10.98 6.49
CA SER A 138 18.53 9.88 5.93
C SER A 138 19.72 9.49 6.79
N LYS A 139 20.15 10.37 7.71
CA LYS A 139 21.24 10.14 8.67
C LYS A 139 20.74 9.76 10.07
N ALA A 140 19.42 9.72 10.28
CA ALA A 140 18.81 9.51 11.58
C ALA A 140 18.81 8.02 11.99
N SER A 141 18.95 7.77 13.30
CA SER A 141 18.73 6.45 13.87
C SER A 141 17.24 6.10 13.89
N ALA A 142 16.92 4.81 14.00
CA ALA A 142 15.52 4.36 14.11
C ALA A 142 14.77 5.01 15.28
N GLU A 143 15.44 5.18 16.43
CA GLU A 143 14.88 5.85 17.62
C GLU A 143 14.55 7.33 17.36
N GLN A 144 15.36 8.02 16.56
CA GLN A 144 15.07 9.40 16.17
C GLN A 144 13.87 9.47 15.21
N ILE A 145 13.77 8.54 14.27
CA ILE A 145 12.65 8.45 13.32
C ILE A 145 11.34 8.17 14.05
N GLU A 146 11.35 7.27 15.04
CA GLU A 146 10.19 6.95 15.87
C GLU A 146 9.78 8.14 16.74
N GLY A 147 10.73 8.84 17.37
CA GLY A 147 10.44 10.07 18.12
C GLY A 147 9.80 11.16 17.26
N TRP A 148 10.24 11.31 16.01
CA TRP A 148 9.61 12.24 15.07
C TRP A 148 8.23 11.78 14.61
N LEU A 149 8.01 10.47 14.43
CA LEU A 149 6.69 9.93 14.09
C LEU A 149 5.65 10.21 15.17
N ASP A 150 6.02 10.14 16.44
CA ASP A 150 5.11 10.43 17.55
C ASP A 150 4.79 11.93 17.63
N GLN A 151 5.77 12.77 17.35
CA GLN A 151 5.64 14.23 17.46
C GLN A 151 5.04 14.87 16.20
N VAL A 152 5.12 14.21 15.02
CA VAL A 152 4.70 14.79 13.74
C VAL A 152 3.22 15.15 13.69
N LEU A 153 2.38 14.53 14.52
CA LEU A 153 0.94 14.80 14.62
C LEU A 153 0.60 15.98 15.54
N GLU A 154 1.52 16.39 16.42
CA GLU A 154 1.34 17.54 17.31
C GLU A 154 2.19 18.74 16.89
N ALA A 155 3.21 18.52 16.05
CA ALA A 155 4.08 19.58 15.55
C ALA A 155 3.31 20.63 14.71
N SER A 156 3.63 21.90 14.94
CA SER A 156 3.06 23.03 14.18
C SER A 156 3.86 23.38 12.94
N SER A 157 5.15 22.98 12.86
CA SER A 157 6.00 23.16 11.69
C SER A 157 7.16 22.15 11.67
N LEU A 158 7.90 22.08 10.55
CA LEU A 158 9.09 21.23 10.42
C LEU A 158 10.20 21.67 11.38
N GLU A 159 10.39 22.97 11.59
CA GLU A 159 11.40 23.53 12.49
C GLU A 159 11.13 23.14 13.96
N SER A 160 9.84 23.06 14.34
CA SER A 160 9.47 22.61 15.69
C SER A 160 9.77 21.13 15.96
N LEU A 161 9.85 20.33 14.89
CA LEU A 161 10.06 18.88 14.95
C LEU A 161 11.53 18.48 14.77
N PHE A 162 12.26 19.17 13.90
CA PHE A 162 13.64 18.85 13.54
C PHE A 162 14.69 19.79 14.16
N GLY A 163 14.27 20.91 14.78
CA GLY A 163 15.14 22.00 15.22
C GLY A 163 15.44 22.99 14.08
N ASN A 164 16.31 23.99 14.32
CA ASN A 164 16.67 24.98 13.30
C ASN A 164 17.18 24.32 12.00
N ILE A 165 16.45 24.54 10.92
CA ILE A 165 16.75 24.04 9.58
C ILE A 165 17.62 25.12 8.90
N HIS A 166 18.91 24.86 8.69
CA HIS A 166 19.80 25.71 7.91
C HIS A 166 20.17 25.04 6.59
#